data_AF-A0A937Z3Y7-F1
#
_entry.id   AF-A0A937Z3Y7-F1
#
_cell.length_a   1.000
_cell.length_b   1.000
_cell.length_c   1.000
_cell.angle_alpha   90.00
_cell.angle_beta   90.00
_cell.angle_gamma   90.00
#
_symmetry.space_group_name_H-M   'P 1'
#
loop_
_entity.id
_entity.type
_entity.pdbx_description
1 polymer ?
#
loop_
_entity_poly.entity_id
_entity_poly.type
_entity_poly.pdbx_seq_one_letter_code
_entity_poly.pdbx_strand_id
1 'polypeptide(L)'
;MTARILDLFPNYPDLAADPIKRRMTVAHALTMRLGLAWDEDLAYSDPQNGERQMEAATDRYRNVLERPMVHRPGTVWNYCGGATAILGHLIAMIASIANEAHRFRLAVICTAPMSQELRPLV
;
A
#
# COMPACT_ATOMS: atom_id res chain seq x y z
N MET A 1 -2.37 14.46 2.64
CA MET A 1 -1.67 13.32 2.00
C MET A 1 -2.40 12.96 0.70
N THR A 2 -1.73 13.00 -0.45
CA THR A 2 -2.35 12.83 -1.78
C THR A 2 -1.83 11.62 -2.57
N ALA A 3 -0.96 10.79 -1.97
CA ALA A 3 -0.41 9.60 -2.62
C ALA A 3 -1.53 8.64 -3.04
N ARG A 4 -1.54 8.25 -4.32
CA ARG A 4 -2.53 7.32 -4.88
C ARG A 4 -2.16 5.90 -4.52
N ILE A 5 -3.14 5.12 -4.09
CA ILE A 5 -2.89 3.74 -3.66
C ILE A 5 -2.37 2.92 -4.84
N LEU A 6 -3.00 3.02 -6.01
CA LEU A 6 -2.61 2.19 -7.17
C LEU A 6 -1.24 2.55 -7.77
N ASP A 7 -0.71 3.75 -7.52
CA ASP A 7 0.66 4.08 -7.91
C ASP A 7 1.70 3.35 -7.00
N LEU A 8 1.27 2.86 -5.82
CA LEU A 8 2.08 2.10 -4.86
C LEU A 8 1.92 0.57 -5.00
N PHE A 9 1.03 0.11 -5.89
CA PHE A 9 0.82 -1.31 -6.22
C PHE A 9 1.08 -1.54 -7.71
N PRO A 10 2.36 -1.55 -8.17
CA PRO A 10 2.71 -1.64 -9.59
C PRO A 10 2.26 -2.93 -10.26
N ASN A 11 1.93 -3.98 -9.48
CA ASN A 11 1.49 -5.28 -9.98
C ASN A 11 0.02 -5.30 -10.43
N TYR A 12 -0.73 -4.19 -10.28
CA TYR A 12 -2.14 -4.09 -10.66
C TYR A 12 -2.41 -3.02 -11.73
N PRO A 13 -1.75 -3.10 -12.92
CA PRO A 13 -1.89 -2.08 -13.96
C PRO A 13 -3.31 -2.00 -14.53
N ASP A 14 -4.05 -3.11 -14.54
CA ASP A 14 -5.45 -3.19 -14.96
C ASP A 14 -6.37 -2.41 -14.01
N LEU A 15 -6.15 -2.52 -12.69
CA LEU A 15 -6.90 -1.73 -11.71
C LEU A 15 -6.56 -0.25 -11.82
N ALA A 16 -5.29 0.08 -12.13
CA ALA A 16 -4.82 1.46 -12.31
C ALA A 16 -5.34 2.13 -13.60
N ALA A 17 -5.87 1.35 -14.54
CA ALA A 17 -6.51 1.85 -15.75
C ALA A 17 -7.93 2.39 -15.48
N ASP A 18 -8.58 1.97 -14.39
CA ASP A 18 -9.88 2.50 -13.98
C ASP A 18 -9.71 3.93 -13.39
N PRO A 19 -10.27 4.97 -14.04
CA PRO A 19 -10.09 6.35 -13.64
C PRO A 19 -10.77 6.71 -12.30
N ILE A 20 -11.75 5.92 -11.85
CA ILE A 20 -12.41 6.09 -10.56
C ILE A 20 -11.54 5.46 -9.47
N LYS A 21 -11.12 4.20 -9.65
CA LYS A 21 -10.24 3.52 -8.68
C LYS A 21 -8.91 4.25 -8.49
N ARG A 22 -8.36 4.83 -9.56
CA ARG A 22 -7.12 5.63 -9.51
C ARG A 22 -7.21 6.86 -8.61
N ARG A 23 -8.42 7.32 -8.24
CA ARG A 23 -8.62 8.44 -7.30
C ARG A 23 -8.52 8.02 -5.84
N MET A 24 -8.41 6.73 -5.53
CA MET A 24 -8.16 6.27 -4.16
C MET A 24 -6.77 6.73 -3.69
N THR A 25 -6.72 7.33 -2.50
CA THR A 25 -5.48 7.83 -1.90
C THR A 25 -5.25 7.18 -0.55
N VAL A 26 -4.01 7.25 -0.07
CA VAL A 26 -3.66 6.82 1.30
C VAL A 26 -4.51 7.56 2.35
N ALA A 27 -4.85 8.84 2.13
CA ALA A 27 -5.74 9.58 3.03
C ALA A 27 -7.17 9.02 3.04
N HIS A 28 -7.66 8.51 1.90
CA HIS A 28 -8.96 7.84 1.85
C HIS A 28 -8.94 6.52 2.64
N ALA A 29 -7.85 5.75 2.57
CA ALA A 29 -7.69 4.55 3.39
C ALA A 29 -7.63 4.89 4.89
N LEU A 30 -6.81 5.87 5.29
CA LEU A 30 -6.69 6.31 6.69
C LEU A 30 -8.00 6.79 7.31
N THR A 31 -8.93 7.27 6.48
CA THR A 31 -10.21 7.80 6.91
C THR A 31 -11.38 6.86 6.64
N MET A 32 -11.13 5.63 6.18
CA MET A 32 -12.15 4.63 5.82
C MET A 32 -13.15 5.15 4.77
N ARG A 33 -12.67 5.93 3.80
CA ARG A 33 -13.47 6.55 2.73
C ARG A 33 -13.03 6.10 1.34
N LEU A 34 -12.75 4.81 1.15
CA LEU A 34 -12.29 4.29 -0.14
C LEU A 34 -13.39 4.29 -1.21
N GLY A 35 -14.66 4.11 -0.81
CA GLY A 35 -15.80 4.04 -1.72
C GLY A 35 -15.98 2.68 -2.42
N LEU A 36 -15.30 1.65 -1.93
CA LEU A 36 -15.41 0.27 -2.39
C LEU A 36 -16.68 -0.39 -1.84
N ALA A 37 -17.27 -1.29 -2.62
CA ALA A 37 -18.30 -2.21 -2.17
C ALA A 37 -17.68 -3.15 -1.13
N TRP A 38 -17.95 -2.86 0.15
CA TRP A 38 -17.37 -3.53 1.28
C TRP A 38 -18.42 -3.65 2.38
N ASP A 39 -18.56 -4.83 2.96
CA ASP A 39 -19.57 -5.14 3.97
C ASP A 39 -18.94 -5.95 5.09
N GLU A 40 -18.84 -5.36 6.27
CA GLU A 40 -18.38 -6.00 7.50
C GLU A 40 -19.45 -5.99 8.60
N ASP A 41 -20.67 -5.53 8.29
CA ASP A 41 -21.78 -5.55 9.26
C ASP A 41 -22.31 -6.98 9.47
N LEU A 42 -21.98 -7.90 8.55
CA LEU A 42 -22.23 -9.33 8.66
C LEU A 42 -21.36 -10.00 9.73
N ALA A 43 -21.86 -11.09 10.31
CA ALA A 43 -21.08 -11.89 11.26
C ALA A 43 -19.74 -12.34 10.65
N TYR A 44 -18.67 -12.41 11.44
CA TYR A 44 -17.35 -12.83 10.96
C TYR A 44 -17.31 -14.29 10.44
N SER A 45 -18.27 -15.12 10.86
CA SER A 45 -18.46 -16.47 10.33
C SER A 45 -19.12 -16.50 8.95
N ASP A 46 -19.71 -15.39 8.51
CA ASP A 46 -20.44 -15.29 7.25
C ASP A 46 -19.46 -15.21 6.07
N PRO A 47 -19.53 -16.13 5.07
CA PRO A 47 -18.70 -16.08 3.86
C PRO A 47 -18.86 -14.79 3.04
N GLN A 48 -19.94 -14.04 3.22
CA GLN A 48 -20.18 -12.78 2.53
C GLN A 48 -19.54 -11.57 3.23
N ASN A 49 -19.06 -11.72 4.47
CA ASN A 49 -18.30 -10.66 5.15
C ASN A 49 -17.02 -10.33 4.35
N GLY A 50 -16.78 -9.04 4.08
CA GLY A 50 -15.68 -8.53 3.28
C GLY A 50 -14.31 -8.91 3.84
N GLU A 51 -14.14 -8.86 5.15
CA GLU A 51 -12.91 -9.26 5.84
C GLU A 51 -12.65 -10.76 5.63
N ARG A 52 -13.69 -11.59 5.77
CA ARG A 52 -13.59 -13.04 5.56
C ARG A 52 -13.24 -13.37 4.10
N GLN A 53 -13.85 -12.67 3.15
CA GLN A 53 -13.53 -12.85 1.73
C GLN A 53 -12.09 -12.44 1.40
N MET A 54 -11.60 -11.35 2.00
CA MET A 54 -10.21 -10.91 1.84
C MET A 54 -9.23 -11.92 2.42
N GLU A 55 -9.47 -12.40 3.65
CA GLU A 55 -8.58 -13.37 4.31
C GLU A 55 -8.58 -14.74 3.63
N ALA A 56 -9.67 -15.11 2.95
CA ALA A 56 -9.74 -16.33 2.14
C ALA A 56 -9.11 -16.17 0.74
N ALA A 57 -8.80 -14.95 0.29
CA ALA A 57 -8.30 -14.71 -1.06
C ALA A 57 -6.82 -15.06 -1.20
N THR A 58 -6.43 -15.64 -2.34
CA THR A 58 -5.03 -15.90 -2.68
C THR A 58 -4.20 -14.62 -2.75
N ASP A 59 -4.77 -13.57 -3.33
CA ASP A 59 -4.21 -12.22 -3.28
C ASP A 59 -5.20 -11.30 -2.57
N ARG A 60 -4.97 -11.11 -1.27
CA ARG A 60 -5.81 -10.27 -0.43
C ARG A 60 -5.85 -8.82 -0.87
N TYR A 61 -4.77 -8.26 -1.41
CA TYR A 61 -4.73 -6.84 -1.79
C TYR A 61 -5.48 -6.61 -3.09
N ARG A 62 -5.32 -7.51 -4.07
CA ARG A 62 -6.16 -7.53 -5.26
C ARG A 62 -7.63 -7.67 -4.89
N ASN A 63 -7.98 -8.61 -4.00
CA ASN A 63 -9.38 -8.82 -3.57
C ASN A 63 -10.03 -7.53 -3.04
N VAL A 64 -9.30 -6.73 -2.27
CA VAL A 64 -9.78 -5.43 -1.79
C VAL A 64 -9.85 -4.41 -2.92
N LEU A 65 -8.76 -4.22 -3.67
CA LEU A 65 -8.65 -3.15 -4.66
C LEU A 65 -9.53 -3.37 -5.90
N GLU A 66 -9.87 -4.61 -6.22
CA GLU A 66 -10.74 -4.94 -7.36
C GLU A 66 -12.23 -4.77 -7.05
N ARG A 67 -12.63 -4.67 -5.77
CA ARG A 67 -14.03 -4.47 -5.36
C ARG A 67 -14.71 -3.35 -6.15
N PRO A 68 -15.98 -3.52 -6.57
CA PRO A 68 -16.71 -2.47 -7.28
C PRO A 68 -16.70 -1.14 -6.54
N MET A 69 -16.69 -0.03 -7.29
CA MET A 69 -16.83 1.31 -6.71
C MET A 69 -18.32 1.62 -6.51
N VAL A 70 -18.75 1.87 -5.28
CA VAL A 70 -20.14 2.27 -4.95
C VAL A 70 -20.25 3.74 -4.59
N HIS A 71 -19.15 4.35 -4.15
CA HIS A 71 -19.07 5.78 -3.86
C HIS A 71 -17.79 6.38 -4.42
N ARG A 72 -17.77 7.70 -4.60
CA ARG A 72 -16.55 8.42 -4.97
C ARG A 72 -15.55 8.33 -3.80
N PRO A 73 -14.26 8.05 -4.03
CA PRO A 73 -13.26 8.06 -2.96
C PRO A 73 -13.26 9.40 -2.21
N GLY A 74 -13.19 9.34 -0.88
CA GLY A 74 -13.17 10.48 0.02
C GLY A 74 -14.56 11.01 0.44
N THR A 75 -15.66 10.42 -0.05
CA THR A 75 -17.01 10.96 0.20
C THR A 75 -17.74 10.28 1.37
N VAL A 76 -17.96 8.97 1.28
CA VAL A 76 -18.73 8.20 2.26
C VAL A 76 -17.77 7.40 3.15
N TRP A 77 -18.00 7.45 4.46
CA TRP A 77 -17.31 6.60 5.43
C TRP A 77 -17.95 5.22 5.43
N ASN A 78 -17.12 4.17 5.35
CA ASN A 78 -17.52 2.78 5.49
C ASN A 78 -16.37 2.01 6.14
N TYR A 79 -16.61 1.38 7.29
CA TYR A 79 -15.56 0.61 7.98
C TYR A 79 -15.06 -0.51 7.08
N CYS A 80 -13.74 -0.59 6.90
CA CYS A 80 -13.13 -1.48 5.92
C CYS A 80 -11.78 -1.99 6.41
N GLY A 81 -11.74 -3.23 6.89
CA GLY A 81 -10.52 -3.95 7.25
C GLY A 81 -9.55 -4.08 6.08
N GLY A 82 -10.06 -4.17 4.85
CA GLY A 82 -9.27 -4.07 3.62
C GLY A 82 -8.45 -2.78 3.50
N ALA A 83 -8.98 -1.63 3.96
CA ALA A 83 -8.23 -0.38 3.99
C ALA A 83 -7.04 -0.46 4.96
N THR A 84 -7.25 -1.08 6.13
CA THR A 84 -6.20 -1.33 7.13
C THR A 84 -5.15 -2.30 6.58
N ALA A 85 -5.57 -3.36 5.89
CA ALA A 85 -4.68 -4.34 5.26
C ALA A 85 -3.76 -3.68 4.22
N ILE A 86 -4.31 -2.78 3.39
CA ILE A 86 -3.54 -1.98 2.43
C ILE A 86 -2.51 -1.10 3.15
N LEU A 87 -2.93 -0.36 4.18
CA LEU A 87 -2.03 0.52 4.94
C LEU A 87 -0.89 -0.26 5.60
N GLY A 88 -1.20 -1.41 6.21
CA GLY A 88 -0.19 -2.29 6.81
C GLY A 88 0.83 -2.79 5.79
N HIS A 89 0.38 -3.18 4.60
CA HIS A 89 1.28 -3.57 3.51
C HIS A 89 2.20 -2.43 3.07
N LEU A 90 1.66 -1.23 2.88
CA LEU A 90 2.44 -0.06 2.48
C LEU A 90 3.52 0.28 3.52
N ILE A 91 3.19 0.21 4.81
CA ILE A 91 4.15 0.45 5.90
C ILE A 91 5.27 -0.62 5.87
N ALA A 92 4.91 -1.90 5.74
CA ALA A 92 5.88 -2.99 5.69
C ALA A 92 6.82 -2.88 4.48
N MET A 93 6.27 -2.53 3.31
CA MET A 93 7.03 -2.30 2.08
C MET A 93 8.04 -1.16 2.25
N ILE A 94 7.59 -0.01 2.77
CA ILE A 94 8.47 1.15 2.97
C ILE A 94 9.58 0.83 3.99
N ALA A 95 9.23 0.14 5.08
CA ALA A 95 10.22 -0.30 6.06
C ALA A 95 11.28 -1.23 5.45
N SER A 96 10.87 -2.16 4.58
CA SER A 96 11.80 -3.04 3.85
C SER A 96 12.74 -2.26 2.94
N ILE A 97 12.22 -1.30 2.17
CA ILE A 97 13.03 -0.44 1.29
C ILE A 97 14.03 0.38 2.11
N ALA A 98 13.61 0.94 3.26
CA ALA A 98 14.49 1.71 4.13
C ALA A 98 15.64 0.85 4.68
N ASN A 99 15.35 -0.39 5.09
CA ASN A 99 16.36 -1.33 5.56
C ASN A 99 17.36 -1.70 4.45
N GLU A 100 16.88 -1.94 3.22
CA GLU A 100 17.76 -2.26 2.09
C GLU A 100 18.62 -1.06 1.69
N ALA A 101 18.06 0.14 1.67
CA ALA A 101 18.81 1.37 1.42
C ALA A 101 19.89 1.61 2.48
N HIS A 102 19.60 1.31 3.75
CA HIS A 102 20.59 1.38 4.82
C HIS A 102 21.73 0.38 4.62
N ARG A 103 21.41 -0.88 4.26
CA ARG A 103 22.43 -1.91 3.93
C ARG A 103 23.28 -1.50 2.73
N PHE A 104 22.67 -0.98 1.67
CA PHE A 104 23.38 -0.51 0.49
C PHE A 104 24.34 0.65 0.83
N ARG A 105 23.90 1.62 1.63
CA ARG A 105 24.75 2.72 2.10
C ARG A 105 25.97 2.22 2.88
N LEU A 106 25.80 1.25 3.78
CA LEU A 106 26.90 0.64 4.52
C LEU A 106 27.87 -0.10 3.60
N ALA A 107 27.36 -0.87 2.63
CA ALA A 107 28.18 -1.57 1.66
C ALA A 107 29.07 -0.58 0.87
N VAL A 108 28.50 0.50 0.32
CA VAL A 108 29.26 1.49 -0.46
C VAL A 108 30.34 2.19 0.38
N ILE A 109 30.05 2.54 1.65
CA ILE A 109 31.03 3.18 2.53
C ILE A 109 32.16 2.21 2.90
N CYS A 110 31.84 0.95 3.18
CA CYS A 110 32.84 -0.04 3.61
C CYS A 110 33.67 -0.63 2.45
N THR A 111 33.18 -0.58 1.20
CA THR A 111 33.89 -1.11 0.03
C THR A 111 34.61 -0.05 -0.81
N ALA A 112 34.50 1.24 -0.45
CA ALA A 112 35.30 2.29 -1.09
C ALA A 112 36.79 2.06 -0.78
N PRO A 113 37.68 1.95 -1.79
CA PRO A 113 39.10 1.77 -1.53
C PRO A 113 39.63 2.96 -0.73
N MET A 114 40.31 2.66 0.38
CA MET A 114 40.96 3.62 1.27
C MET A 114 42.20 4.20 0.58
N SER A 115 42.01 4.94 -0.52
CA SER A 115 43.12 5.46 -1.33
C SER A 115 42.74 6.75 -2.05
N GLN A 116 42.32 7.76 -1.31
CA GLN A 116 42.46 9.17 -1.69
C GLN A 116 42.12 9.99 -0.48
N GLU A 117 43.14 10.43 0.25
CA GLU A 117 43.30 11.77 0.84
C GLU A 117 44.47 11.69 1.80
N LEU A 118 45.48 12.53 1.52
CA LEU A 118 46.61 12.99 2.34
C LEU A 118 47.88 13.06 1.48
N ARG A 119 47.84 13.91 0.45
CA ARG A 119 49.06 14.62 0.04
C ARG A 119 49.14 15.88 0.90
N PRO A 120 50.17 16.05 1.73
CA PRO A 120 50.36 17.31 2.44
C PRO A 120 50.62 18.40 1.40
N LEU A 121 49.91 19.53 1.56
CA LEU A 121 50.23 20.77 0.88
C LEU A 121 51.65 21.17 1.31
N VAL A 122 52.60 21.08 0.37
CA VAL A 122 53.90 21.74 0.48
C VAL A 122 53.75 23.17 -0.03
#